data_AF-A0A7R9AH46-F1
#
_entry.id   AF-A0A7R9AH46-F1
#
_cell.length_a   1.000
_cell.length_b   1.000
_cell.length_c   1.000
_cell.angle_alpha   90.00
_cell.angle_beta   90.00
_cell.angle_gamma   90.00
#
_symmetry.space_group_name_H-M   'P 1'
#
loop_
_entity.id
_entity.type
_entity.pdbx_description
1 polymer ?
#
loop_
_entity_poly.entity_id
_entity_poly.type
_entity_poly.pdbx_seq_one_letter_code
_entity_poly.pdbx_strand_id
1 'polypeptide(L)' 'AGKNICNGDAGGPVMFRTTNGTVLNVGINSFVIKGCFTQFGGAYIKTANYVDSFIKSNTADALWCPAA' A
#
# COMPACT_ATOMS: atom_id res chain seq x y z
N ALA A 1 3.51 16.80 -16.37
CA ALA A 1 4.41 15.73 -15.87
C ALA A 1 3.58 14.64 -15.21
N GLY A 2 3.89 13.37 -15.43
CA GLY A 2 3.27 12.27 -14.69
C GLY A 2 3.65 12.32 -13.21
N LYS A 3 2.71 11.97 -12.33
CA LYS A 3 2.97 11.76 -10.89
C LYS A 3 3.20 10.28 -10.65
N ASN A 4 4.24 9.95 -9.92
CA ASN A 4 4.57 8.59 -9.49
C ASN A 4 5.13 8.62 -8.05
N ILE A 5 5.36 7.46 -7.45
CA ILE A 5 6.04 7.32 -6.16
C ILE A 5 7.51 7.82 -6.24
N CYS A 6 8.01 8.45 -5.18
CA CYS A 6 9.39 8.95 -5.07
C CYS A 6 10.32 7.90 -4.44
N ASN A 7 11.64 8.14 -4.53
CA ASN A 7 12.59 7.47 -3.66
C ASN A 7 12.31 7.86 -2.21
N GLY A 8 12.21 6.88 -1.32
CA GLY A 8 11.84 7.08 0.08
C GLY A 8 10.38 6.77 0.40
N ASP A 9 9.50 6.67 -0.61
CA ASP A 9 8.08 6.30 -0.40
C ASP A 9 7.86 4.79 -0.25
N ALA A 10 8.93 3.98 -0.38
CA ALA A 10 8.88 2.54 -0.24
C ALA A 10 8.36 2.15 1.16
N GLY A 11 7.48 1.15 1.21
CA GLY A 11 6.75 0.77 2.44
C GLY A 11 5.46 1.58 2.68
N GLY A 12 5.26 2.69 1.97
CA GLY A 12 4.02 3.46 2.03
C GLY A 12 2.80 2.71 1.46
N PRO A 13 1.58 2.96 1.98
CA PRO A 13 0.39 2.26 1.55
C PRO A 13 -0.20 2.82 0.25
N VAL A 14 -0.66 1.91 -0.61
CA VAL A 14 -1.56 2.24 -1.73
C VAL A 14 -2.99 2.05 -1.26
N MET A 15 -3.72 3.15 -1.14
CA MET A 15 -5.11 3.15 -0.66
C MET A 15 -6.09 3.26 -1.83
N PHE A 16 -7.14 2.44 -1.80
CA PHE A 16 -8.26 2.51 -2.72
C PHE A 16 -9.54 2.80 -1.96
N ARG A 17 -10.28 3.83 -2.38
CA ARG A 17 -11.60 4.13 -1.82
C ARG A 17 -12.67 3.44 -2.66
N THR A 18 -13.39 2.52 -2.05
CA THR A 18 -14.50 1.82 -2.67
C THR A 18 -15.72 2.74 -2.82
N THR A 19 -16.70 2.33 -3.63
CA THR A 19 -17.93 3.10 -3.88
C THR A 19 -18.78 3.29 -2.62
N ASN A 20 -18.71 2.38 -1.65
CA ASN A 20 -19.38 2.49 -0.34
C ASN A 20 -18.56 3.29 0.69
N GLY A 21 -17.44 3.92 0.29
CA GLY A 21 -16.66 4.83 1.13
C GLY A 21 -15.58 4.17 2.00
N THR A 22 -15.49 2.83 2.01
CA THR A 22 -14.41 2.09 2.68
C THR A 22 -13.06 2.40 2.03
N VAL A 23 -12.02 2.58 2.84
CA VAL A 23 -10.64 2.73 2.35
C VAL A 23 -9.91 1.41 2.56
N LEU A 24 -9.46 0.81 1.46
CA LEU A 24 -8.73 -0.45 1.46
C LEU A 24 -7.25 -0.21 1.18
N ASN A 25 -6.37 -0.86 1.93
CA ASN A 25 -5.00 -1.02 1.51
C ASN A 25 -4.93 -2.10 0.42
N VAL A 26 -4.66 -1.69 -0.82
CA VAL A 26 -4.59 -2.60 -1.98
C VAL A 26 -3.17 -2.91 -2.40
N GLY A 27 -2.20 -2.16 -1.87
CA GLY A 27 -0.79 -2.43 -2.10
C GLY A 27 0.14 -1.67 -1.17
N ILE A 28 1.43 -1.94 -1.37
CA ILE A 28 2.54 -1.28 -0.68
C ILE A 28 3.54 -0.83 -1.74
N ASN A 29 3.99 0.42 -1.68
CA ASN A 29 5.04 0.94 -2.57
C ASN A 29 6.31 0.09 -2.41
N SER A 30 6.83 -0.46 -3.52
CA SER A 30 8.03 -1.30 -3.50
C SER A 30 9.24 -0.53 -4.02
N PHE A 31 9.25 -0.20 -5.32
CA PHE A 31 10.38 0.51 -5.92
C PHE A 31 9.92 1.42 -7.07
N VAL A 32 10.73 2.44 -7.34
CA VAL A 32 10.57 3.34 -8.49
C VAL A 32 11.76 3.20 -9.43
N ILE A 33 11.51 3.28 -10.74
CA ILE A 33 12.57 3.15 -11.74
C ILE A 33 13.35 4.46 -11.94
N LYS A 34 12.66 5.61 -12.04
CA LYS A 34 13.30 6.93 -12.32
C LYS A 34 12.84 8.09 -11.43
N GLY A 35 12.09 7.84 -10.37
CA GLY A 35 11.58 8.86 -9.45
C GLY A 35 10.17 9.39 -9.79
N CYS A 36 9.69 10.35 -9.00
CA CYS A 36 8.27 10.70 -8.87
C CYS A 36 7.67 11.65 -9.92
N PHE A 37 8.49 12.27 -10.77
CA PHE A 37 8.03 13.20 -11.80
C PHE A 37 8.27 12.63 -13.20
N THR A 38 8.01 11.33 -13.36
CA THR A 38 8.27 10.60 -14.60
C THR A 38 7.06 9.76 -15.00
N GLN A 39 6.98 9.40 -16.28
CA GLN A 39 6.01 8.41 -16.79
C GLN A 39 6.51 6.97 -16.64
N PHE A 40 7.75 6.77 -16.18
CA PHE A 40 8.27 5.44 -15.88
C PHE A 40 7.62 4.97 -14.58
N GLY A 41 6.94 3.83 -14.64
CA GLY A 41 6.16 3.29 -13.53
C GLY A 41 7.00 2.92 -12.30
N GLY A 42 6.31 2.70 -11.20
CA GLY A 42 6.82 2.01 -10.01
C GLY A 42 6.14 0.66 -9.86
N ALA A 43 6.69 -0.20 -9.02
CA ALA A 43 6.09 -1.46 -8.66
C ALA A 43 5.53 -1.42 -7.24
N TYR A 44 4.49 -2.22 -7.02
CA TYR A 44 3.77 -2.29 -5.77
C TYR A 44 3.59 -3.76 -5.37
N ILE A 45 3.66 -4.03 -4.07
CA ILE A 45 3.27 -5.33 -3.53
C ILE A 45 1.75 -5.40 -3.54
N LYS A 46 1.18 -6.53 -3.99
CA LYS A 46 -0.26 -6.80 -3.90
C LYS A 46 -0.58 -7.33 -2.50
N THR A 47 -1.05 -6.46 -1.60
CA THR A 47 -1.29 -6.80 -0.19
C THR A 47 -2.21 -8.01 -0.02
N ALA A 48 -3.20 -8.17 -0.91
CA ALA A 48 -4.16 -9.28 -0.89
C ALA A 48 -3.50 -10.67 -0.87
N ASN A 49 -2.30 -10.83 -1.44
CA ASN A 49 -1.60 -12.13 -1.45
C ASN A 49 -1.10 -12.56 -0.06
N TYR A 50 -1.04 -11.64 0.90
CA TYR A 50 -0.43 -11.85 2.21
C TYR A 50 -1.41 -11.70 3.39
N VAL A 51 -2.65 -11.27 3.13
CA VAL A 51 -3.66 -11.02 4.18
C VAL A 51 -3.88 -12.27 5.02
N ASP A 52 -4.21 -13.39 4.39
CA ASP A 52 -4.58 -14.62 5.11
C ASP A 52 -3.37 -15.46 5.51
N SER A 53 -2.34 -15.52 4.66
CA SER A 53 -1.18 -16.39 4.87
C SER A 53 -0.19 -15.86 5.91
N PHE A 54 -0.05 -14.55 6.03
CA PHE A 54 0.98 -13.93 6.86
C PHE A 54 0.44 -12.87 7.82
N ILE A 55 -0.33 -11.90 7.33
CA ILE A 55 -0.71 -10.75 8.16
C ILE A 55 -1.59 -11.22 9.32
N LYS A 56 -2.71 -11.90 9.04
CA LYS A 56 -3.61 -12.39 10.09
C LYS A 56 -2.93 -13.35 11.07
N SER A 57 -2.00 -14.19 10.61
CA SER A 57 -1.30 -15.16 11.48
C SER A 57 -0.28 -14.49 12.41
N ASN A 58 0.31 -13.37 11.99
CA ASN A 58 1.31 -12.62 12.78
C ASN A 58 0.72 -11.42 13.53
N THR A 59 -0.60 -11.19 13.43
CA THR A 59 -1.29 -10.09 14.12
C THR A 59 -2.59 -10.56 14.79
N ALA A 60 -2.68 -11.84 15.14
CA ALA A 60 -3.89 -12.41 15.75
C ALA A 60 -4.20 -11.79 17.12
N ASP A 61 -3.17 -11.31 17.81
CA ASP A 61 -3.19 -10.63 19.11
C ASP A 61 -3.21 -9.08 18.98
N ALA A 62 -3.32 -8.55 17.76
CA ALA A 62 -3.31 -7.11 17.54
C ALA A 62 -4.54 -6.46 18.19
N LEU A 63 -4.28 -5.52 19.09
CA LEU A 63 -5.31 -4.68 19.68
C LEU A 63 -5.76 -3.65 18.64
N TRP A 64 -7.07 -3.64 18.36
CA TRP A 64 -7.66 -2.60 17.52
C TRP A 64 -7.71 -1.30 18.34
N CYS A 65 -6.98 -0.29 17.89
CA CYS A 65 -7.09 1.04 18.47
C CYS A 65 -8.37 1.68 17.91
N PRO A 66 -9.34 2.08 18.76
CA PRO A 66 -10.50 2.83 18.27
C PRO A 66 -10.02 4.10 17.58
N ALA A 67 -10.59 4.39 16.41
CA ALA A 67 -10.34 5.65 15.73
C ALA A 67 -10.72 6.80 16.67
N ALA A 68 -9.75 7.68 16.96
CA ALA A 68 -9.94 8.90 17.73
C ALA A 68 -10.91 9.85 17.02
#